data_AF-A0AAN8FUD7-F1
#
_entry.id   AF-A0AAN8FUD7-F1
#
_cell.length_a   1.000
_cell.length_b   1.000
_cell.length_c   1.000
_cell.angle_alpha   90.00
_cell.angle_beta   90.00
_cell.angle_gamma   90.00
#
_symmetry.space_group_name_H-M   'P 1'
#
loop_
_entity.id
_entity.type
_entity.pdbx_description
1 polymer ?
#
loop_
_entity_poly.entity_id
_entity_poly.type
_entity_poly.pdbx_seq_one_letter_code
_entity_poly.pdbx_strand_id
1 'polypeptide(L)'
;MGIEVRKALLDFHEQWYSSNIMSLCIVGSESLDALESLLETLDFVAIKNKNVKRMEWLESPYGREQLGKRIEIVPIEDTRSLSIEFPIPDLRDEYKSEPARYISHLLDHEQKGSLFSELKRLGWVSSLSASTENLARGMSIFRIDITLSTGRIMEIIDMLTPSNMFYLVIAKKYAGQQGNVHEPYYGTEIHIKDIDD
;
A
#
# COMPACT_ATOMS: atom_id res chain seq x y z
N MET A 1 32.85 3.90 21.78
CA MET A 1 32.74 2.58 22.47
C MET A 1 32.10 1.62 21.49
N GLY A 2 32.73 0.47 21.24
CA GLY A 2 32.20 -0.52 20.30
C GLY A 2 31.03 -1.27 20.93
N ILE A 3 29.97 -1.50 20.15
CA ILE A 3 28.88 -2.39 20.55
C ILE A 3 29.42 -3.83 20.52
N GLU A 4 29.22 -4.58 21.60
CA GLU A 4 29.47 -6.02 21.59
C GLU A 4 28.34 -6.73 20.84
N VAL A 5 28.55 -7.01 19.56
CA VAL A 5 27.52 -7.52 18.64
C VAL A 5 26.87 -8.82 19.15
N ARG A 6 27.67 -9.74 19.72
CA ARG A 6 27.15 -11.01 20.26
C ARG A 6 26.14 -10.77 21.38
N LYS A 7 26.43 -9.85 22.29
CA LYS A 7 25.52 -9.50 23.38
C LYS A 7 24.23 -8.87 22.84
N ALA A 8 24.35 -7.92 21.91
CA ALA A 8 23.18 -7.29 21.28
C ALA A 8 22.26 -8.31 20.58
N LEU A 9 22.83 -9.33 19.93
CA LEU A 9 22.06 -10.42 19.31
C LEU A 9 21.33 -11.28 20.35
N LEU A 10 22.00 -11.61 21.46
CA LEU A 10 21.37 -12.38 22.54
C LEU A 10 20.25 -11.57 23.21
N ASP A 11 20.46 -10.28 23.44
CA ASP A 11 19.45 -9.38 24.00
C ASP A 11 18.24 -9.27 23.06
N PHE A 12 18.47 -9.16 21.75
CA PHE A 12 17.39 -9.13 20.75
C PHE A 12 16.61 -10.45 20.69
N HIS A 13 17.30 -11.59 20.69
CA HIS A 13 16.67 -12.90 20.74
C HIS A 13 15.85 -13.05 22.03
N GLU A 14 16.43 -12.66 23.18
CA GLU A 14 15.73 -12.75 24.46
C GLU A 14 14.49 -11.86 24.49
N GLN A 15 14.53 -10.69 23.87
CA GLN A 15 13.38 -9.79 23.82
C GLN A 15 12.29 -10.24 22.84
N TRP A 16 12.64 -10.63 21.61
CA TRP A 16 11.67 -10.74 20.51
C TRP A 16 11.34 -12.17 20.07
N TYR A 17 12.21 -13.16 20.32
CA TYR A 17 11.92 -14.55 19.93
C TYR A 17 11.00 -15.18 20.98
N SER A 18 9.70 -15.02 20.78
CA SER A 18 8.62 -15.49 21.66
C SER A 18 7.57 -16.27 20.88
N SER A 19 7.12 -17.41 21.40
CA SER A 19 6.18 -18.29 20.68
C SER A 19 4.85 -17.63 20.34
N ASN A 20 4.33 -16.70 21.15
CA ASN A 20 3.06 -16.01 20.88
C ASN A 20 3.06 -15.11 19.62
N ILE A 21 4.24 -14.80 19.06
CA ILE A 21 4.36 -14.03 17.83
C ILE A 21 4.96 -14.83 16.67
N MET A 22 5.18 -16.13 16.85
CA MET A 22 5.64 -17.05 15.80
C MET A 22 4.45 -17.68 15.07
N SER A 23 4.70 -18.17 13.86
CA SER A 23 3.74 -18.97 13.09
C SER A 23 4.52 -20.04 12.33
N LEU A 24 4.03 -21.28 12.35
CA LEU A 24 4.64 -22.44 11.72
C LEU A 24 3.68 -23.02 10.69
N CYS A 25 4.19 -23.36 9.52
CA CYS A 25 3.47 -24.08 8.48
C CYS A 25 4.27 -25.32 8.10
N ILE A 26 3.66 -26.49 8.21
CA ILE A 26 4.24 -27.76 7.78
C ILE A 26 3.42 -28.24 6.59
N VAL A 27 4.09 -28.57 5.49
CA VAL A 27 3.48 -29.10 4.28
C VAL A 27 4.12 -30.45 3.99
N GLY A 28 3.30 -31.50 3.94
CA GLY A 28 3.74 -32.87 3.71
C GLY A 28 2.64 -33.71 3.06
N SER A 29 3.02 -34.88 2.55
CA SER A 29 2.08 -35.86 1.97
C SER A 29 1.43 -36.76 3.03
N GLU A 30 1.93 -36.69 4.26
CA GLU A 30 1.47 -37.42 5.42
C GLU A 30 0.08 -36.96 5.87
N SER A 31 -0.58 -37.75 6.72
CA SER A 31 -1.84 -37.36 7.34
C SER A 31 -1.66 -36.18 8.30
N LEU A 32 -2.74 -35.44 8.58
CA LEU A 32 -2.73 -34.34 9.55
C LEU A 32 -2.23 -34.81 10.93
N ASP A 33 -2.65 -35.99 11.39
CA ASP A 33 -2.21 -36.57 12.67
C ASP A 33 -0.69 -36.81 12.70
N ALA A 34 -0.12 -37.25 11.58
CA ALA A 34 1.33 -37.47 11.46
C ALA A 34 2.10 -36.15 11.43
N LEU A 35 1.56 -35.11 10.75
CA LEU A 35 2.14 -33.77 10.74
C LEU A 35 2.04 -33.09 12.11
N GLU A 36 0.96 -33.32 12.86
CA GLU A 36 0.80 -32.83 14.22
C GLU A 36 1.78 -33.53 15.18
N SER A 37 1.92 -34.85 15.08
CA SER A 37 2.90 -35.63 15.86
C SER A 37 4.34 -35.16 15.61
N LEU A 38 4.63 -34.66 14.40
CA LEU A 38 5.94 -34.08 14.08
C LEU A 38 6.25 -32.86 14.97
N LEU A 39 5.26 -32.07 15.35
CA LEU A 39 5.44 -30.89 16.22
C LEU A 39 6.02 -31.28 17.58
N GLU A 40 5.62 -32.42 18.13
CA GLU A 40 6.14 -32.95 19.40
C GLU A 40 7.61 -33.36 19.27
N THR A 41 7.99 -33.94 18.12
CA THR A 41 9.37 -34.39 17.88
C THR A 41 10.35 -33.26 17.58
N LEU A 42 9.87 -32.15 17.01
CA LEU A 42 10.68 -31.00 16.63
C LEU A 42 10.88 -29.99 17.77
N ASP A 43 10.34 -30.26 18.97
CA ASP A 43 10.48 -29.44 20.18
C ASP A 43 10.03 -27.97 20.02
N PHE A 44 9.18 -27.68 19.02
CA PHE A 44 8.59 -26.35 18.84
C PHE A 44 7.74 -25.95 20.05
N VAL A 45 7.22 -26.94 20.78
CA VAL A 45 6.47 -26.75 22.03
C VAL A 45 7.34 -26.14 23.14
N ALA A 46 8.67 -26.35 23.12
CA ALA A 46 9.58 -25.79 24.12
C ALA A 46 9.90 -24.30 23.93
N ILE A 47 9.49 -23.68 22.81
CA ILE A 47 9.73 -22.26 22.57
C ILE A 47 8.96 -21.42 23.60
N LYS A 48 9.71 -20.68 24.42
CA LYS A 48 9.14 -19.87 25.50
C LYS A 48 8.16 -18.82 24.97
N ASN A 49 6.99 -18.74 25.60
CA ASN A 49 6.10 -17.60 25.45
C ASN A 49 6.52 -16.49 26.41
N LYS A 50 7.05 -15.40 25.87
CA LYS A 50 7.48 -14.21 26.59
C LYS A 50 6.40 -13.11 26.60
N ASN A 51 5.19 -13.41 26.09
CA ASN A 51 4.04 -12.51 25.97
C ASN A 51 4.39 -11.17 25.30
N VAL A 52 5.17 -11.24 24.22
CA VAL A 52 5.61 -10.07 23.47
C VAL A 52 4.40 -9.43 22.78
N LYS A 53 4.21 -8.12 23.00
CA LYS A 53 3.27 -7.32 22.21
C LYS A 53 3.90 -7.01 20.87
N ARG A 54 3.22 -7.34 19.77
CA ARG A 54 3.66 -6.96 18.43
C ARG A 54 3.69 -5.44 18.32
N MET A 55 4.74 -4.91 17.69
CA MET A 55 4.83 -3.47 17.45
C MET A 55 3.79 -3.03 16.42
N GLU A 56 3.16 -1.91 16.71
CA GLU A 56 2.22 -1.19 15.86
C GLU A 56 2.63 0.27 15.85
N TRP A 57 2.60 0.86 14.67
CA TRP A 57 2.97 2.24 14.41
C TRP A 57 1.73 2.96 13.92
N LEU A 58 1.00 3.54 14.87
CA LEU A 58 -0.27 4.22 14.61
C LEU A 58 -0.06 5.64 14.04
N GLU A 59 1.15 6.18 14.17
CA GLU A 59 1.51 7.48 13.63
C GLU A 59 2.14 7.31 12.25
N SER A 60 1.63 8.06 11.27
CA SER A 60 2.22 8.13 9.94
C SER A 60 3.62 8.74 10.02
N PRO A 61 4.64 8.16 9.35
CA PRO A 61 5.95 8.78 9.25
C PRO A 61 5.91 10.03 8.34
N TYR A 62 4.80 10.27 7.64
CA TYR A 62 4.59 11.41 6.76
C TYR A 62 3.77 12.48 7.48
N GLY A 63 4.46 13.50 8.01
CA GLY A 63 3.85 14.71 8.53
C GLY A 63 3.65 15.78 7.45
N ARG A 64 3.18 16.97 7.84
CA ARG A 64 2.98 18.11 6.92
C ARG A 64 4.25 18.49 6.16
N GLU A 65 5.42 18.27 6.76
CA GLU A 65 6.71 18.58 6.14
C GLU A 65 7.16 17.55 5.10
N GLN A 66 6.60 16.33 5.12
CA GLN A 66 6.95 15.25 4.18
C GLN A 66 5.94 15.14 3.03
N LEU A 67 4.73 15.71 3.18
CA LEU A 67 3.67 15.68 2.19
C LEU A 67 3.73 16.87 1.21
N GLY A 68 3.03 16.75 0.07
CA GLY A 68 2.99 17.79 -0.96
C GLY A 68 4.36 18.08 -1.58
N LYS A 69 5.23 17.06 -1.66
CA LYS A 69 6.59 17.18 -2.19
C LYS A 69 6.66 16.64 -3.60
N ARG A 70 7.32 17.39 -4.47
CA ARG A 70 7.87 16.90 -5.74
C ARG A 70 9.31 16.49 -5.47
N ILE A 71 9.62 15.22 -5.69
CA ILE A 71 10.96 14.66 -5.48
C ILE A 71 11.49 14.25 -6.85
N GLU A 72 12.63 14.84 -7.24
CA GLU A 72 13.29 14.56 -8.51
C GLU A 72 14.55 13.72 -8.25
N ILE A 73 14.64 12.55 -8.89
CA ILE A 73 15.70 11.57 -8.67
C ILE A 73 16.43 11.35 -9.98
N VAL A 74 17.77 11.37 -9.94
CA VAL A 74 18.62 11.01 -11.08
C VAL A 74 18.94 9.51 -10.98
N PRO A 75 18.35 8.64 -11.83
CA PRO A 75 18.62 7.21 -11.78
C PRO A 75 20.00 6.89 -12.35
N ILE A 76 20.55 5.73 -11.96
CA ILE A 76 21.78 5.19 -12.56
C ILE A 76 21.49 4.63 -13.96
N GLU A 77 20.35 3.96 -14.12
CA GLU A 77 19.88 3.42 -15.39
C GLU A 77 19.07 4.45 -16.20
N ASP A 78 18.96 4.28 -17.51
CA ASP A 78 18.07 5.12 -18.34
C ASP A 78 16.60 4.68 -18.18
N THR A 79 16.06 4.96 -16.99
CA THR A 79 14.66 4.71 -16.64
C THR A 79 13.91 6.02 -16.46
N ARG A 80 12.61 5.98 -16.77
CA ARG A 80 11.71 7.12 -16.65
C ARG A 80 10.45 6.63 -15.97
N SER A 81 10.31 6.95 -14.70
CA SER A 81 9.14 6.60 -13.90
C SER A 81 8.58 7.81 -13.17
N LEU A 82 7.27 7.80 -12.98
CA LEU A 82 6.56 8.70 -12.08
C LEU A 82 5.89 7.82 -11.02
N SER A 83 6.14 8.15 -9.76
CA SER A 83 5.46 7.53 -8.62
C SER A 83 4.66 8.59 -7.88
N ILE A 84 3.38 8.31 -7.65
CA ILE A 84 2.48 9.16 -6.87
C ILE A 84 2.06 8.35 -5.65
N GLU A 85 2.39 8.85 -4.46
CA GLU A 85 2.20 8.14 -3.20
C GLU A 85 1.27 8.90 -2.26
N PHE A 86 0.31 8.18 -1.70
CA PHE A 86 -0.60 8.67 -0.68
C PHE A 86 -0.46 7.81 0.57
N PRO A 87 0.01 8.36 1.70
CA PRO A 87 -0.09 7.67 2.98
C PRO A 87 -1.54 7.41 3.33
N ILE A 88 -1.86 6.16 3.66
CA ILE A 88 -3.21 5.73 4.03
C ILE A 88 -3.14 4.91 5.33
N PRO A 89 -4.25 4.80 6.07
CA PRO A 89 -4.32 3.87 7.19
C PRO A 89 -4.01 2.42 6.75
N ASP A 90 -3.56 1.60 7.70
CA ASP A 90 -3.42 0.17 7.50
C ASP A 90 -4.79 -0.48 7.27
N LEU A 91 -5.03 -1.00 6.06
CA LEU A 91 -6.31 -1.58 5.65
C LEU A 91 -6.36 -3.11 5.76
N ARG A 92 -5.46 -3.73 6.53
CA ARG A 92 -5.42 -5.20 6.66
C ARG A 92 -6.67 -5.78 7.30
N ASP A 93 -7.33 -5.05 8.19
CA ASP A 93 -8.55 -5.53 8.84
C ASP A 93 -9.77 -5.45 7.90
N GLU A 94 -9.69 -4.63 6.85
CA GLU A 94 -10.67 -4.46 5.79
C GLU A 94 -10.49 -5.48 4.64
N TYR A 95 -9.79 -6.60 4.88
CA TYR A 95 -9.51 -7.62 3.86
C TYR A 95 -10.76 -8.22 3.18
N LYS A 96 -11.95 -8.08 3.77
CA LYS A 96 -13.21 -8.55 3.17
C LYS A 96 -13.81 -7.57 2.16
N SER A 97 -13.68 -6.28 2.41
CA SER A 97 -14.19 -5.23 1.52
C SER A 97 -13.14 -4.78 0.50
N GLU A 98 -11.86 -5.02 0.79
CA GLU A 98 -10.70 -4.69 -0.05
C GLU A 98 -10.79 -3.30 -0.71
N PRO A 99 -11.07 -2.22 0.05
CA PRO A 99 -11.42 -0.92 -0.53
C PRO A 99 -10.30 -0.34 -1.39
N ALA A 100 -9.04 -0.46 -0.97
CA ALA A 100 -7.91 0.01 -1.75
C ALA A 100 -7.68 -0.85 -3.01
N ARG A 101 -7.95 -2.15 -2.95
CA ARG A 101 -7.89 -3.04 -4.13
C ARG A 101 -8.92 -2.68 -5.18
N TYR A 102 -10.13 -2.30 -4.74
CA TYR A 102 -11.16 -1.82 -5.64
C TYR A 102 -10.70 -0.57 -6.39
N ILE A 103 -10.12 0.41 -5.69
CA ILE A 103 -9.59 1.64 -6.30
C ILE A 103 -8.42 1.31 -7.22
N SER A 104 -7.49 0.46 -6.78
CA SER A 104 -6.33 0.09 -7.59
C SER A 104 -6.75 -0.55 -8.90
N HIS A 105 -7.72 -1.48 -8.84
CA HIS A 105 -8.28 -2.15 -10.02
C HIS A 105 -8.90 -1.21 -11.05
N LEU A 106 -9.51 -0.10 -10.60
CA LEU A 106 -10.08 0.90 -11.50
C LEU A 106 -8.98 1.74 -12.17
N LEU A 107 -7.92 2.06 -11.43
CA LEU A 107 -6.82 2.89 -11.91
C LEU A 107 -5.87 2.13 -12.84
N ASP A 108 -5.54 0.88 -12.50
CA ASP A 108 -4.66 0.00 -13.30
C ASP A 108 -5.39 -0.74 -14.42
N HIS A 109 -6.68 -0.45 -14.63
CA HIS A 109 -7.48 -1.08 -15.67
C HIS A 109 -6.90 -0.81 -17.06
N GLU A 110 -6.74 -1.85 -17.88
CA GLU A 110 -6.12 -1.71 -19.21
C GLU A 110 -7.11 -1.71 -20.38
N GLN A 111 -8.42 -1.86 -20.15
CA GLN A 111 -9.37 -1.92 -21.25
C GLN A 111 -9.65 -0.55 -21.89
N LYS A 112 -10.29 -0.58 -23.06
CA LYS A 112 -10.69 0.61 -23.82
C LYS A 112 -11.47 1.59 -22.93
N GLY A 113 -11.04 2.85 -22.95
CA GLY A 113 -11.64 3.92 -22.16
C GLY A 113 -11.03 4.10 -20.78
N SER A 114 -10.06 3.25 -20.39
CA SER A 114 -9.30 3.45 -19.16
C SER A 114 -8.24 4.54 -19.28
N LEU A 115 -7.76 5.00 -18.13
CA LEU A 115 -6.63 5.93 -18.04
C LEU A 115 -5.40 5.39 -18.78
N PHE A 116 -5.01 4.14 -18.51
CA PHE A 116 -3.88 3.52 -19.19
C PHE A 116 -4.08 3.45 -20.70
N SER A 117 -5.28 3.04 -21.18
CA SER A 117 -5.55 2.94 -22.61
C SER A 117 -5.39 4.28 -23.32
N GLU A 118 -5.81 5.39 -22.70
CA GLU A 118 -5.68 6.72 -23.31
C GLU A 118 -4.23 7.22 -23.27
N LEU A 119 -3.55 7.09 -22.13
CA LEU A 119 -2.14 7.47 -22.00
C LEU A 119 -1.24 6.66 -22.95
N LYS A 120 -1.54 5.38 -23.14
CA LYS A 120 -0.85 4.50 -24.09
C LYS A 120 -1.13 4.89 -25.54
N ARG A 121 -2.39 5.23 -25.88
CA ARG A 121 -2.77 5.73 -27.21
C ARG A 121 -2.02 7.01 -27.60
N LEU A 122 -1.80 7.90 -26.62
CA LEU A 122 -1.00 9.11 -26.79
C LEU A 122 0.51 8.84 -26.87
N GLY A 123 0.94 7.60 -26.60
CA GLY A 123 2.35 7.21 -26.58
C GLY A 123 3.11 7.82 -25.42
N TRP A 124 2.46 8.02 -24.26
CA TRP A 124 3.04 8.66 -23.07
C TRP A 124 3.53 7.68 -22.01
N VAL A 125 2.93 6.49 -21.95
CA VAL A 125 3.24 5.46 -20.95
C VAL A 125 3.43 4.09 -21.59
N SER A 126 4.31 3.30 -21.00
CA SER A 126 4.49 1.87 -21.33
C SER A 126 3.82 0.95 -20.31
N SER A 127 3.71 1.38 -19.06
CA SER A 127 2.99 0.68 -17.99
C SER A 127 2.36 1.66 -17.01
N LEU A 128 1.27 1.26 -16.37
CA LEU A 128 0.65 1.93 -15.23
C LEU A 128 0.19 0.87 -14.25
N SER A 129 0.51 1.03 -12.97
CA SER A 129 0.03 0.16 -11.89
C SER A 129 -0.39 1.00 -10.70
N ALA A 130 -1.45 0.58 -10.03
CA ALA A 130 -1.85 1.13 -8.74
C ALA A 130 -1.85 0.00 -7.72
N SER A 131 -1.38 0.25 -6.51
CA SER A 131 -1.34 -0.78 -5.48
C SER A 131 -1.31 -0.18 -4.08
N THR A 132 -1.50 -1.03 -3.08
CA THR A 132 -1.27 -0.69 -1.67
C THR A 132 -0.06 -1.43 -1.17
N GLU A 133 0.87 -0.69 -0.57
CA GLU A 133 2.03 -1.23 0.12
C GLU A 133 1.84 -1.12 1.63
N ASN A 134 2.04 -2.23 2.33
CA ASN A 134 2.02 -2.28 3.79
C ASN A 134 3.42 -2.04 4.33
N LEU A 135 3.68 -0.86 4.91
CA LEU A 135 4.99 -0.53 5.46
C LEU A 135 5.23 -1.23 6.81
N ALA A 136 4.24 -1.14 7.70
CA ALA A 136 4.26 -1.73 9.03
C ALA A 136 2.84 -1.82 9.58
N ARG A 137 2.63 -2.49 10.72
CA ARG A 137 1.30 -2.48 11.36
C ARG A 137 0.91 -1.05 11.72
N GLY A 138 -0.26 -0.60 11.27
CA GLY A 138 -0.74 0.77 11.48
C GLY A 138 -0.41 1.77 10.36
N MET A 139 0.42 1.39 9.36
CA MET A 139 0.77 2.27 8.25
C MET A 139 0.84 1.57 6.89
N SER A 140 0.23 2.20 5.89
CA SER A 140 0.27 1.77 4.49
C SER A 140 0.40 2.96 3.54
N ILE A 141 0.77 2.69 2.30
CA ILE A 141 0.81 3.66 1.21
C ILE A 141 -0.03 3.14 0.06
N PHE A 142 -0.83 4.02 -0.54
CA PHE A 142 -1.40 3.79 -1.86
C PHE A 142 -0.46 4.42 -2.90
N ARG A 143 0.08 3.61 -3.80
CA ARG A 143 1.06 4.04 -4.81
C ARG A 143 0.50 3.85 -6.21
N ILE A 144 0.69 4.85 -7.06
CA ILE A 144 0.47 4.78 -8.50
C ILE A 144 1.83 4.93 -9.18
N ASP A 145 2.26 3.89 -9.86
CA ASP A 145 3.51 3.85 -10.60
C ASP A 145 3.24 3.86 -12.10
N ILE A 146 3.96 4.73 -12.81
CA ILE A 146 3.82 4.91 -14.24
C ILE A 146 5.20 4.84 -14.88
N THR A 147 5.39 3.90 -15.82
CA THR A 147 6.59 3.87 -16.66
C THR A 147 6.32 4.66 -17.93
N LEU A 148 7.27 5.51 -18.27
CA LEU A 148 7.06 6.61 -19.20
C LEU A 148 7.83 6.34 -20.50
N SER A 149 7.20 6.64 -21.64
CA SER A 149 7.88 6.64 -22.94
C SER A 149 8.55 7.99 -23.22
N THR A 150 9.52 8.00 -24.14
CA THR A 150 10.24 9.22 -24.54
C THR A 150 9.30 10.21 -25.23
N GLY A 151 9.14 11.41 -24.66
CA GLY A 151 8.77 12.58 -25.47
C GLY A 151 8.07 13.77 -24.82
N ARG A 152 7.30 13.62 -23.73
CA ARG A 152 6.45 14.72 -23.22
C ARG A 152 6.22 14.72 -21.69
N ILE A 153 7.08 14.02 -20.95
CA ILE A 153 6.84 13.77 -19.53
C ILE A 153 6.91 15.03 -18.67
N MET A 154 7.90 15.89 -18.91
CA MET A 154 8.07 17.11 -18.12
C MET A 154 6.83 18.00 -18.21
N GLU A 155 6.15 18.02 -19.37
CA GLU A 155 4.88 18.75 -19.52
C GLU A 155 3.78 18.18 -18.60
N ILE A 156 3.66 16.85 -18.50
CA ILE A 156 2.67 16.20 -17.63
C ILE A 156 3.03 16.40 -16.15
N ILE A 157 4.29 16.23 -15.78
CA ILE A 157 4.76 16.42 -14.40
C ILE A 157 4.57 17.88 -13.98
N ASP A 158 4.87 18.84 -14.85
CA ASP A 158 4.67 20.26 -14.58
C ASP A 158 3.20 20.64 -14.51
N MET A 159 2.33 19.84 -15.15
CA MET A 159 0.90 19.96 -14.92
C MET A 159 0.54 19.50 -13.51
N LEU A 160 1.01 18.37 -12.97
CA LEU A 160 0.56 17.82 -11.68
C LEU A 160 0.79 18.76 -10.48
N THR A 161 -0.20 19.61 -10.18
CA THR A 161 -0.21 20.60 -9.11
C THR A 161 -1.50 20.46 -8.31
N PRO A 162 -1.53 20.82 -7.00
CA PRO A 162 -2.79 20.84 -6.24
C PRO A 162 -3.90 21.61 -6.97
N SER A 163 -3.54 22.70 -7.65
CA SER A 163 -4.45 23.56 -8.42
C SER A 163 -5.09 22.93 -9.65
N ASN A 164 -4.59 21.80 -10.16
CA ASN A 164 -5.18 21.13 -11.33
C ASN A 164 -5.40 19.61 -11.14
N MET A 165 -5.39 19.16 -9.89
CA MET A 165 -5.75 17.80 -9.51
C MET A 165 -7.15 17.78 -8.92
N PHE A 166 -7.88 16.68 -9.16
CA PHE A 166 -9.06 16.31 -8.38
C PHE A 166 -8.90 14.85 -7.95
N TYR A 167 -9.35 14.51 -6.74
CA TYR A 167 -9.42 13.13 -6.30
C TYR A 167 -10.89 12.73 -6.13
N LEU A 168 -11.19 11.47 -6.43
CA LEU A 168 -12.53 10.90 -6.31
C LEU A 168 -12.57 9.98 -5.09
N VAL A 169 -13.51 10.24 -4.18
CA VAL A 169 -13.76 9.35 -3.03
C VAL A 169 -15.05 8.60 -3.26
N ILE A 170 -14.96 7.29 -3.48
CA ILE A 170 -16.12 6.42 -3.72
C ILE A 170 -16.42 5.61 -2.45
N ALA A 171 -17.46 5.99 -1.71
CA ALA A 171 -17.92 5.21 -0.56
C ALA A 171 -19.40 5.44 -0.24
N LYS A 172 -20.12 4.35 0.09
CA LYS A 172 -21.55 4.39 0.46
C LYS A 172 -21.86 5.29 1.66
N LYS A 173 -20.89 5.55 2.53
CA LYS A 173 -21.06 6.44 3.69
C LYS A 173 -21.37 7.91 3.30
N TYR A 174 -21.12 8.28 2.05
CA TYR A 174 -21.41 9.62 1.53
C TYR A 174 -22.79 9.75 0.88
N ALA A 175 -23.59 8.68 0.87
CA ALA A 175 -24.94 8.71 0.31
C ALA A 175 -25.89 9.61 1.14
N GLY A 176 -26.80 10.31 0.46
CA GLY A 176 -27.83 11.17 1.04
C GLY A 176 -27.31 12.46 1.70
N GLN A 177 -26.05 12.85 1.48
CA GLN A 177 -25.50 14.08 2.06
C GLN A 177 -26.07 15.32 1.36
N GLN A 178 -26.28 16.38 2.13
CA GLN A 178 -26.77 17.65 1.59
C GLN A 178 -25.74 18.24 0.61
N GLY A 179 -26.19 18.57 -0.61
CA GLY A 179 -25.32 19.06 -1.69
C GLY A 179 -24.92 17.99 -2.72
N ASN A 180 -25.27 16.72 -2.48
CA ASN A 180 -25.06 15.67 -3.45
C ASN A 180 -25.92 15.87 -4.70
N VAL A 181 -25.33 15.65 -5.88
CA VAL A 181 -26.02 15.62 -7.18
C VAL A 181 -26.13 14.17 -7.66
N HIS A 182 -27.19 13.87 -8.40
CA HIS A 182 -27.37 12.55 -9.01
C HIS A 182 -26.96 12.60 -10.47
N GLU A 183 -26.03 11.72 -10.81
CA GLU A 183 -25.57 11.50 -12.16
C GLU A 183 -26.69 10.82 -12.98
N PRO A 184 -27.02 11.36 -14.17
CA PRO A 184 -28.28 11.03 -14.86
C PRO A 184 -28.33 9.64 -15.50
N TYR A 185 -27.20 8.98 -15.77
CA TYR A 185 -27.19 7.70 -16.48
C TYR A 185 -27.19 6.49 -15.54
N TYR A 186 -26.33 6.48 -14.53
CA TYR A 186 -26.20 5.37 -13.58
C TYR A 186 -26.84 5.67 -12.23
N GLY A 187 -27.37 6.89 -12.03
CA GLY A 187 -27.96 7.31 -10.76
C GLY A 187 -26.92 7.47 -9.65
N THR A 188 -25.64 7.60 -10.02
CA THR A 188 -24.54 7.71 -9.07
C THR A 188 -24.67 9.01 -8.29
N GLU A 189 -24.63 8.92 -6.97
CA GLU A 189 -24.67 10.09 -6.10
C GLU A 189 -23.25 10.67 -5.94
N ILE A 190 -23.07 11.95 -6.27
CA ILE A 190 -21.77 12.63 -6.34
C ILE A 190 -21.80 13.90 -5.49
N HIS A 191 -20.78 14.10 -4.66
CA HIS A 191 -20.53 15.36 -3.96
C HIS A 191 -19.21 15.94 -4.44
N ILE A 192 -19.23 17.17 -4.95
CA ILE A 192 -18.02 17.88 -5.39
C ILE A 192 -17.69 18.95 -4.35
N LYS A 193 -16.44 18.96 -3.89
CA LYS A 193 -15.87 19.97 -2.99
C LYS A 193 -14.49 20.36 -3.48
N ASP A 194 -14.08 21.58 -3.18
CA ASP A 194 -12.71 22.03 -3.42
C ASP A 194 -11.74 21.22 -2.55
N ILE A 195 -10.53 20.97 -3.07
CA ILE A 195 -9.43 20.41 -2.28
C ILE A 195 -8.92 21.54 -1.39
N ASP A 196 -9.04 21.40 -0.08
CA ASP A 196 -8.52 22.40 0.86
C ASP A 196 -7.00 22.55 0.69
N ASP A 197 -6.50 23.80 0.65
CA ASP A 197 -5.07 24.17 0.53
C ASP A 197 -4.21 23.71 1.73
#